data_AF-A0ABD6EB27-F1
#
_entry.id   AF-A0ABD6EB27-F1
#
_cell.length_a   1.000
_cell.length_b   1.000
_cell.length_c   1.000
_cell.angle_alpha   90.00
_cell.angle_beta   90.00
_cell.angle_gamma   90.00
#
_symmetry.space_group_name_H-M   'P 1'
#
loop_
_entity.id
_entity.type
_entity.pdbx_description
1 polymer ?
#
loop_
_entity_poly.entity_id
_entity_poly.type
_entity_poly.pdbx_seq_one_letter_code
_entity_poly.pdbx_strand_id
1 'polypeptide(L)'
;MEPTLMGSDSRWWKRDIVWLSRLFGSPLVGRIYTFISPDEYDKRHIKRVTAKEGDFVRQRRTGRLFEIPRGYCWMESDNPKNAKDSHVYGPVNNGLITARATRIIWPPSRWRKL
;
A
#
# COMPACT_ATOMS: atom_id res chain seq x y z
N MET A 1 3.75 3.60 6.35
CA MET A 1 3.15 4.52 5.36
C MET A 1 3.23 5.97 5.88
N GLU A 2 4.27 6.33 6.62
CA GLU A 2 4.41 7.69 7.16
C GLU A 2 4.71 8.69 6.03
N PRO A 3 4.22 9.94 6.07
CA PRO A 3 3.44 10.56 7.15
C PRO A 3 1.94 10.22 7.12
N THR A 4 1.45 9.54 6.08
CA THR A 4 0.02 9.26 5.94
C THR A 4 -0.53 8.39 7.07
N LEU A 5 0.14 7.27 7.34
CA LEU A 5 -0.16 6.38 8.46
C LEU A 5 1.07 6.26 9.38
N MET A 6 0.89 6.61 10.65
CA MET A 6 1.91 6.53 11.70
C MET A 6 1.77 5.19 12.43
N GLY A 7 2.83 4.39 12.41
CA GLY A 7 2.81 3.06 13.01
C GLY A 7 4.13 2.62 13.62
N SER A 8 5.17 3.46 13.54
CA SER A 8 6.51 3.12 14.03
C SER A 8 6.70 3.29 15.54
N ASP A 9 5.85 4.07 16.23
CA ASP A 9 5.96 4.30 17.68
C ASP A 9 5.75 2.99 18.46
N SER A 10 6.53 2.71 19.51
CA SER A 10 6.37 1.51 20.34
C SER A 10 5.05 1.50 21.12
N ARG A 11 4.49 2.67 21.42
CA ARG A 11 3.24 2.83 22.17
C ARG A 11 2.05 2.71 21.23
N TRP A 12 1.23 1.67 21.44
CA TRP A 12 0.10 1.39 20.56
C TRP A 12 -0.88 2.56 20.44
N TRP A 13 -1.09 3.33 21.51
CA TRP A 13 -2.05 4.45 21.53
C TRP A 13 -1.60 5.65 20.71
N LYS A 14 -0.32 5.71 20.31
CA LYS A 14 0.21 6.72 19.38
C LYS A 14 0.18 6.29 17.92
N ARG A 15 -0.20 5.04 17.63
CA ARG A 15 -0.30 4.50 16.28
C ARG A 15 -1.67 4.80 15.69
N ASP A 16 -1.71 4.84 14.37
CA ASP A 16 -2.97 4.89 13.66
C ASP A 16 -3.65 3.53 13.66
N ILE A 17 -4.93 3.51 14.05
CA ILE A 17 -5.83 2.38 13.75
C ILE A 17 -6.66 2.80 12.55
N VAL A 18 -6.76 1.91 11.57
CA VAL A 18 -7.33 2.20 10.26
C VAL A 18 -8.54 1.31 10.02
N TRP A 19 -9.64 1.88 9.55
CA TRP A 19 -10.80 1.12 9.10
C TRP A 19 -10.52 0.45 7.76
N LEU A 20 -10.66 -0.88 7.72
CA LEU A 20 -10.44 -1.71 6.54
C LEU A 20 -11.77 -2.21 5.98
N SER A 21 -12.11 -1.76 4.76
CA SER A 21 -13.27 -2.26 4.01
C SER A 21 -12.86 -3.44 3.13
N ARG A 22 -13.43 -4.62 3.38
CA ARG A 22 -13.27 -5.78 2.48
C ARG A 22 -14.16 -5.71 1.24
N LEU A 23 -15.17 -4.85 1.27
CA LEU A 23 -15.98 -4.54 0.11
C LEU A 23 -15.28 -3.45 -0.69
N PHE A 24 -14.61 -3.84 -1.78
CA PHE A 24 -14.00 -2.96 -2.77
C PHE A 24 -14.01 -3.67 -4.14
N GLY A 25 -14.03 -2.88 -5.22
CA GLY A 25 -13.92 -3.38 -6.59
C GLY A 25 -12.46 -3.53 -7.03
N SER A 26 -12.17 -3.21 -8.29
CA SER A 26 -10.78 -3.13 -8.75
C SER A 26 -9.97 -2.10 -7.95
N PRO A 27 -8.69 -2.35 -7.66
CA PRO A 27 -7.82 -1.38 -7.00
C PRO A 27 -7.76 -0.06 -7.76
N LEU A 28 -7.73 1.04 -7.01
CA LEU A 28 -7.75 2.39 -7.57
C LEU A 28 -6.45 3.09 -7.25
N VAL A 29 -5.85 3.73 -8.26
CA VAL A 29 -4.68 4.57 -8.12
C VAL A 29 -4.95 5.68 -7.09
N GLY A 30 -3.94 5.95 -6.25
CA GLY A 30 -4.01 6.91 -5.16
C GLY A 30 -4.66 6.37 -3.88
N ARG A 31 -5.25 5.17 -3.88
CA ARG A 31 -5.87 4.58 -2.68
C ARG A 31 -4.95 3.61 -1.97
N ILE A 32 -5.20 3.41 -0.68
CA ILE A 32 -4.40 2.56 0.20
C ILE A 32 -5.11 1.22 0.40
N TYR A 33 -4.37 0.13 0.25
CA TYR A 33 -4.89 -1.22 0.42
C TYR A 33 -3.94 -2.07 1.27
N THR A 34 -4.52 -3.06 1.94
CA THR A 34 -3.79 -4.16 2.54
C THR A 34 -3.71 -5.33 1.57
N PHE A 35 -2.62 -6.08 1.59
CA PHE A 35 -2.41 -7.24 0.73
C PHE A 35 -1.46 -8.25 1.40
N ILE A 36 -1.48 -9.49 0.93
CA ILE A 36 -0.53 -10.54 1.33
C ILE A 36 0.78 -10.30 0.55
N SER A 37 1.93 -10.34 1.22
CA SER A 37 3.20 -10.09 0.53
C SER A 37 3.46 -11.14 -0.54
N PRO A 38 3.84 -10.76 -1.78
CA PRO A 38 4.17 -11.71 -2.84
C PRO A 38 5.37 -12.60 -2.55
N ASP A 39 6.27 -12.15 -1.67
CA ASP A 39 7.53 -12.82 -1.33
C ASP A 39 7.59 -13.35 0.10
N GLU A 40 6.62 -12.99 0.95
CA GLU A 40 6.50 -13.39 2.36
C GLU A 40 5.02 -13.66 2.69
N TYR A 41 4.54 -14.86 2.35
CA TYR A 41 3.10 -15.18 2.36
C TYR A 41 2.44 -15.15 3.75
N ASP A 42 3.22 -15.21 4.83
CA ASP A 42 2.77 -15.06 6.22
C ASP A 42 2.56 -13.58 6.61
N LYS A 43 3.05 -12.63 5.80
CA LYS A 43 3.01 -11.20 6.09
C LYS A 43 1.92 -10.48 5.32
N ARG A 44 1.30 -9.53 6.02
CA ARG A 44 0.40 -8.53 5.42
C ARG A 44 1.09 -7.19 5.36
N HIS A 45 0.90 -6.51 4.25
CA HIS A 45 1.41 -5.17 4.01
C HIS A 45 0.27 -4.19 3.76
N ILE A 46 0.53 -2.91 4.05
CA ILE A 46 -0.37 -1.80 3.73
C ILE A 46 0.41 -0.78 2.93
N LYS A 47 -0.02 -0.53 1.69
CA LYS A 47 0.67 0.36 0.73
C LYS A 47 -0.34 1.11 -0.12
N ARG A 48 0.11 2.16 -0.80
CA ARG A 48 -0.70 2.94 -1.74
C ARG A 48 -0.51 2.39 -3.14
N VAL A 49 -1.59 2.21 -3.87
CA VAL A 49 -1.52 1.93 -5.32
C VAL A 49 -1.09 3.21 -6.02
N THR A 50 0.07 3.20 -6.67
CA THR A 50 0.60 4.34 -7.43
C THR A 50 0.39 4.21 -8.92
N ALA A 51 0.23 2.98 -9.42
CA ALA A 51 -0.05 2.70 -10.82
C ALA A 51 -0.77 1.34 -10.96
N LYS A 52 -1.44 1.11 -12.08
CA LYS A 52 -2.23 -0.11 -12.37
C LYS A 52 -1.87 -0.68 -13.76
N GLU A 53 -2.47 -1.81 -14.11
CA GLU A 53 -2.32 -2.42 -15.45
C GLU A 53 -2.29 -1.42 -16.61
N GLY A 54 -1.31 -1.59 -17.50
CA GLY A 54 -1.06 -0.71 -18.65
C GLY A 54 -0.34 0.60 -18.33
N ASP A 55 -0.22 1.00 -17.05
CA ASP A 55 0.61 2.14 -16.67
C ASP A 55 2.10 1.76 -16.70
N PHE A 56 2.94 2.78 -16.90
CA PHE A 56 4.39 2.65 -16.85
C PHE A 56 4.96 3.28 -15.58
N VAL A 57 5.84 2.55 -14.90
CA VAL A 57 6.56 3.03 -13.71
C VAL A 57 8.06 3.00 -13.95
N ARG A 58 8.79 3.91 -13.32
CA ARG A 58 10.25 3.92 -13.37
C ARG A 58 10.82 3.17 -12.18
N GLN A 59 11.50 2.05 -12.42
CA GLN A 59 12.08 1.27 -11.34
C GLN A 59 13.23 2.03 -10.66
N ARG A 60 13.17 2.16 -9.32
CA ARG A 60 14.16 2.91 -8.53
C ARG A 60 15.60 2.41 -8.69
N ARG A 61 15.79 1.08 -8.79
CA ARG A 61 17.14 0.47 -8.86
C ARG A 61 17.76 0.55 -10.26
N THR A 62 16.97 0.28 -11.29
CA THR A 62 17.48 0.14 -12.67
C THR A 62 17.26 1.39 -13.52
N GLY A 63 16.39 2.31 -13.07
CA GLY A 63 15.98 3.48 -13.82
C GLY A 63 15.15 3.17 -15.07
N ARG A 64 14.86 1.88 -15.33
CA ARG A 64 14.12 1.42 -16.51
C ARG A 64 12.63 1.66 -16.35
N LEU A 65 11.97 1.93 -17.47
CA LEU A 65 10.53 1.95 -17.55
C LEU A 65 10.01 0.51 -17.53
N PHE A 66 8.98 0.26 -16.72
CA PHE A 66 8.36 -1.03 -16.54
C PHE A 66 6.85 -0.87 -16.71
N GLU A 67 6.27 -1.61 -17.66
CA GLU A 67 4.83 -1.66 -17.87
C GLU A 67 4.18 -2.63 -16.87
N ILE A 68 3.09 -2.22 -16.24
CA ILE A 68 2.39 -3.06 -15.29
C ILE A 68 1.51 -4.09 -16.02
N PRO A 69 1.70 -5.39 -15.76
CA PRO A 69 0.89 -6.42 -16.40
C PRO A 69 -0.60 -6.34 -16.06
N ARG A 70 -1.43 -6.92 -16.93
CA ARG A 70 -2.89 -7.05 -16.70
C ARG A 70 -3.18 -7.80 -15.40
N GLY A 71 -4.10 -7.28 -14.58
CA GLY A 71 -4.49 -7.87 -13.30
C GLY A 71 -3.51 -7.60 -12.16
N TYR A 72 -2.53 -6.69 -12.36
CA TYR A 72 -1.58 -6.28 -11.34
C TYR A 72 -1.70 -4.78 -11.05
N CYS A 73 -1.15 -4.39 -9.90
CA CYS A 73 -0.96 -3.00 -9.53
C CYS A 73 0.43 -2.78 -8.92
N TRP A 74 0.91 -1.54 -9.01
CA TRP A 74 2.15 -1.12 -8.38
C TRP A 74 1.83 -0.42 -7.07
N MET A 75 2.44 -0.92 -5.99
CA MET A 75 2.15 -0.52 -4.62
C MET A 75 3.41 0.03 -3.94
N GLU A 76 3.35 1.30 -3.55
CA GLU A 76 4.47 2.04 -2.96
C GLU A 76 4.17 2.53 -1.54
N SER A 77 5.25 2.84 -0.82
CA SER A 77 5.19 3.43 0.50
C SER A 77 5.27 4.95 0.42
N ASP A 78 4.38 5.65 1.13
CA ASP A 78 4.48 7.12 1.27
C ASP A 78 5.74 7.57 2.03
N ASN A 79 6.34 6.65 2.81
CA ASN A 79 7.57 6.94 3.54
C ASN A 79 8.79 6.65 2.64
N PRO A 80 9.61 7.66 2.27
CA PRO A 80 10.77 7.49 1.40
C PRO A 80 11.89 6.66 2.05
N LYS A 81 11.91 6.57 3.38
CA LYS A 81 12.88 5.77 4.15
C LYS A 81 12.47 4.30 4.28
N ASN A 82 11.27 3.93 3.83
CA ASN A 82 10.72 2.60 4.07
C ASN A 82 11.14 1.62 2.98
N ALA A 83 11.69 0.48 3.40
CA ALA A 83 12.61 -0.29 2.58
C ALA A 83 11.94 -1.27 1.59
N LYS A 84 10.67 -1.67 1.82
CA LYS A 84 10.04 -2.76 1.05
C LYS A 84 8.71 -2.34 0.42
N ASP A 85 8.72 -2.24 -0.90
CA ASP A 85 7.60 -1.90 -1.78
C ASP A 85 7.78 -2.58 -3.15
N SER A 86 6.97 -2.20 -4.15
CA SER A 86 7.00 -2.81 -5.48
C SER A 86 8.34 -2.64 -6.22
N HIS A 87 9.21 -1.70 -5.82
CA HIS A 87 10.57 -1.66 -6.35
C HIS A 87 11.44 -2.84 -5.87
N VAL A 88 11.01 -3.58 -4.85
CA VAL A 88 11.69 -4.74 -4.29
C VAL A 88 11.04 -6.04 -4.76
N TYR A 89 9.73 -6.21 -4.52
CA TYR A 89 9.02 -7.46 -4.83
C TYR A 89 8.29 -7.44 -6.19
N GLY A 90 8.33 -6.33 -6.93
CA GLY A 90 7.65 -6.19 -8.21
C GLY A 90 6.16 -5.84 -8.08
N PRO A 91 5.38 -5.94 -9.19
CA PRO A 91 3.96 -5.62 -9.16
C PRO A 91 3.16 -6.64 -8.33
N VAL A 92 2.09 -6.19 -7.68
CA VAL A 92 1.23 -7.01 -6.83
C VAL A 92 0.00 -7.47 -7.62
N ASN A 93 -0.26 -8.78 -7.63
CA ASN A 93 -1.46 -9.34 -8.25
C ASN A 93 -2.71 -8.87 -7.48
N ASN A 94 -3.75 -8.42 -8.18
CA ASN A 94 -4.97 -7.91 -7.57
C ASN A 94 -5.65 -8.93 -6.64
N GLY A 95 -5.48 -10.24 -6.87
CA GLY A 95 -6.00 -11.31 -6.01
C GLY A 95 -5.34 -11.41 -4.63
N LEU A 96 -4.17 -10.79 -4.43
CA LEU A 96 -3.51 -10.73 -3.12
C LEU A 96 -4.04 -9.59 -2.24
N ILE A 97 -4.84 -8.69 -2.81
CA ILE A 97 -5.39 -7.52 -2.11
C ILE A 97 -6.55 -7.97 -1.22
N THR A 98 -6.50 -7.55 0.05
CA THR A 98 -7.39 -8.07 1.10
C THR A 98 -8.42 -7.06 1.57
N ALA A 99 -8.07 -5.77 1.65
CA ALA A 99 -8.99 -4.72 2.07
C ALA A 99 -8.52 -3.33 1.65
N ARG A 100 -9.47 -2.40 1.49
CA ARG A 100 -9.20 -0.98 1.31
C ARG A 100 -9.12 -0.27 2.66
N ALA A 101 -8.04 0.45 2.92
CA ALA A 101 -7.94 1.38 4.04
C ALA A 101 -8.70 2.67 3.71
N THR A 102 -9.77 2.97 4.46
CA THR A 102 -10.66 4.09 4.12
C THR A 102 -10.57 5.29 5.06
N ARG A 103 -10.25 5.06 6.34
CA ARG A 103 -10.26 6.09 7.38
C ARG A 103 -9.26 5.76 8.48
N ILE A 104 -8.64 6.77 9.05
CA ILE A 104 -7.99 6.68 10.36
C ILE A 104 -9.08 6.84 11.42
N ILE A 105 -9.18 5.88 12.34
CA ILE A 105 -10.21 5.82 13.40
C ILE A 105 -9.61 5.87 14.81
N TRP A 106 -8.28 5.92 14.92
CA TRP A 106 -7.56 6.23 16.15
C TRP A 106 -6.18 6.76 15.78
N PRO A 107 -5.58 7.69 16.53
CA PRO A 107 -6.19 8.43 17.65
C PRO A 107 -7.26 9.43 17.18
N PRO A 108 -8.17 9.90 18.06
CA PRO A 108 -9.24 10.84 17.69
C PRO A 108 -8.72 12.13 17.06
N SER A 109 -7.55 12.62 17.49
CA SER A 109 -6.87 13.79 16.92
C SER A 109 -6.45 13.61 15.45
N ARG A 110 -6.46 12.39 14.93
CA ARG A 110 -6.09 12.06 13.54
C ARG A 110 -7.25 11.48 12.72
N TRP A 111 -8.49 11.55 13.22
CA TRP A 111 -9.65 11.10 12.45
C TRP A 111 -9.75 11.81 11.10
N ARG A 112 -9.64 11.04 10.02
CA ARG A 112 -9.77 11.54 8.65
C ARG A 112 -10.01 10.42 7.66
N LYS A 113 -10.50 10.78 6.47
CA LYS A 113 -10.55 9.88 5.31
C LYS A 113 -9.15 9.70 4.70
N LEU A 114 -8.94 8.55 4.06
CA LEU A 114 -7.73 8.18 3.33
C LEU A 114 -7.93 8.14 1.81
#